data_AF-A0A1S9T7N6-F1
#
_entry.id   AF-A0A1S9T7N6-F1
#
_cell.length_a   1.000
_cell.length_b   1.000
_cell.length_c   1.000
_cell.angle_alpha   90.00
_cell.angle_beta   90.00
_cell.angle_gamma   90.00
#
_symmetry.space_group_name_H-M   'P 1'
#
loop_
_entity.id
_entity.type
_entity.pdbx_description
1 polymer ?
#
loop_
_entity_poly.entity_id
_entity_poly.type
_entity_poly.pdbx_seq_one_letter_code
_entity_poly.pdbx_strand_id
1 'polypeptide(L)'
;MEKQNKKEEFLQKMLQKRAALQSAENPLKNQKDLDDLLEDLIAALPAGCFCPPSQTTINNLSLKLLALSAWATFAPISVTLRLKLKTAILKVLDELHSSPFSCCENIQALEDLYIVLVEVVRALNIGVSQRLELMNLLQQFQGIISRYIVCLACEPGPTGPTGPTGSTGPTGSTGSTGSTGPTGLTGPTGSTGPTGPTGPTGPTGSTGSTGPTGPTGSTGPGGFAYVTNQGDDTVSVIDTSTNTVTATVSVGNFPFGVAITPNGNFAYVTNQGDNTVSVIDTSTNTVTATVSVGFLPFGVAITPNGSFAYITNANDDTVSVIDTSTNTVTATVSVGNTPFGVAITPNGNFAYVTNQGDDTVSVIDTSTNTVTATVSVGDFPFGVAITPNGSFAYVINRVDDTVSVIDTSTNTVTATVSVGNFPFGVAITPNGSFAYITNANDDTVSVIDTSTNTVTATVSVGDFPSSIAIQ
;
A
#
# COMPACT_ATOMS: atom_id res chain seq x y z
N MET A 1 -36.50 40.17 52.15
CA MET A 1 -37.54 39.72 51.19
C MET A 1 -37.11 39.87 49.74
N GLU A 2 -36.72 41.07 49.26
CA GLU A 2 -36.44 41.28 47.82
C GLU A 2 -35.26 40.45 47.24
N LYS A 3 -34.18 40.24 48.01
CA LYS A 3 -33.06 39.37 47.60
C LYS A 3 -33.43 37.88 47.52
N GLN A 4 -34.43 37.45 48.31
CA GLN A 4 -34.84 36.05 48.39
C GLN A 4 -35.77 35.71 47.22
N ASN A 5 -36.68 36.63 46.87
CA ASN A 5 -37.51 36.51 45.68
C ASN A 5 -36.69 36.49 44.39
N LYS A 6 -35.63 37.30 44.26
CA LYS A 6 -34.75 37.27 43.06
C LYS A 6 -33.99 35.95 42.93
N LYS A 7 -33.64 35.28 44.04
CA LYS A 7 -32.97 33.98 44.03
C LYS A 7 -33.92 32.85 43.63
N GLU A 8 -35.17 32.89 44.10
CA GLU A 8 -36.20 31.93 43.69
C GLU A 8 -36.61 32.12 42.23
N GLU A 9 -36.71 33.36 41.76
CA GLU A 9 -36.99 33.67 40.34
C GLU A 9 -35.84 33.20 39.43
N PHE A 10 -34.59 33.36 39.85
CA PHE A 10 -33.43 32.84 39.13
C PHE A 10 -33.41 31.30 39.09
N LEU A 11 -33.77 30.66 40.22
CA LEU A 11 -33.84 29.21 40.32
C LEU A 11 -34.98 28.63 39.46
N GLN A 12 -36.14 29.30 39.42
CA GLN A 12 -37.23 28.94 38.51
C GLN A 12 -36.84 29.11 37.05
N LYS A 13 -36.15 30.21 36.69
CA LYS A 13 -35.63 30.41 35.32
C LYS A 13 -34.59 29.35 34.93
N MET A 14 -33.74 28.91 35.85
CA MET A 14 -32.81 27.80 35.62
C MET A 14 -33.52 26.46 35.48
N LEU A 15 -34.55 26.18 36.28
CA LEU A 15 -35.34 24.96 36.18
C LEU A 15 -36.19 24.93 34.90
N GLN A 16 -36.76 26.07 34.48
CA GLN A 16 -37.42 26.19 33.17
C GLN A 16 -36.44 26.05 32.02
N LYS A 17 -35.22 26.59 32.11
CA LYS A 17 -34.17 26.40 31.10
C LYS A 17 -33.70 24.95 31.04
N ARG A 18 -33.62 24.26 32.20
CA ARG A 18 -33.31 22.82 32.29
C ARG A 18 -34.45 21.95 31.75
N ALA A 19 -35.70 22.30 32.03
CA ALA A 19 -36.88 21.64 31.47
C ALA A 19 -36.98 21.87 29.96
N ALA A 20 -36.67 23.08 29.46
CA ALA A 20 -36.60 23.39 28.03
C ALA A 20 -35.43 22.68 27.32
N LEU A 21 -34.31 22.44 28.00
CA LEU A 21 -33.22 21.58 27.52
C LEU A 21 -33.58 20.08 27.54
N GLN A 22 -34.51 19.67 28.41
CA GLN A 22 -35.03 18.30 28.48
C GLN A 22 -36.25 18.07 27.56
N SER A 23 -36.98 19.13 27.20
CA SER A 23 -38.14 19.11 26.31
C SER A 23 -37.84 19.59 24.89
N ALA A 24 -36.66 20.13 24.63
CA ALA A 24 -36.11 20.12 23.28
C ALA A 24 -36.00 18.64 22.92
N GLU A 25 -36.81 18.19 21.97
CA GLU A 25 -36.70 16.85 21.41
C GLU A 25 -35.21 16.57 21.16
N ASN A 26 -34.70 15.53 21.81
CA ASN A 26 -33.29 15.16 21.72
C ASN A 26 -32.94 15.02 20.23
N PRO A 27 -32.05 15.86 19.66
CA PRO A 27 -31.70 15.76 18.24
C PRO A 27 -31.09 14.39 17.88
N LEU A 28 -30.65 13.61 18.89
CA LEU A 28 -30.15 12.24 18.72
C LEU A 28 -31.20 11.20 18.37
N LYS A 29 -32.52 11.44 18.53
CA LYS A 29 -33.51 10.35 18.34
C LYS A 29 -33.74 9.96 16.87
N ASN A 30 -33.30 10.80 15.94
CA ASN A 30 -33.37 10.58 14.49
C ASN A 30 -31.99 10.56 13.82
N GLN A 31 -30.91 10.50 14.60
CA GLN A 31 -29.56 10.40 14.05
C GLN A 31 -29.26 8.92 13.81
N LYS A 32 -28.91 8.58 12.57
CA LYS A 32 -28.44 7.23 12.22
C LYS A 32 -27.26 6.84 13.12
N ASP A 33 -27.29 5.60 13.60
CA ASP A 33 -26.18 5.01 14.33
C ASP A 33 -25.01 4.74 13.35
N LEU A 34 -23.83 4.40 13.88
CA LEU A 34 -22.62 4.27 13.05
C LEU A 34 -22.72 3.12 12.03
N ASP A 35 -23.41 2.05 12.39
CA ASP A 35 -23.76 0.93 11.51
C ASP A 35 -24.57 1.40 10.30
N ASP A 36 -25.68 2.11 10.53
CA ASP A 36 -26.53 2.69 9.47
C ASP A 36 -25.75 3.64 8.55
N LEU A 37 -24.78 4.38 9.11
CA LEU A 37 -23.93 5.31 8.37
C LEU A 37 -22.88 4.59 7.54
N LEU A 38 -22.29 3.51 8.06
CA LEU A 38 -21.33 2.69 7.34
C LEU A 38 -22.01 1.91 6.21
N GLU A 39 -23.18 1.32 6.46
CA GLU A 39 -23.98 0.67 5.42
C GLU A 39 -24.34 1.65 4.30
N ASP A 40 -24.79 2.86 4.66
CA ASP A 40 -25.09 3.93 3.72
C ASP A 40 -23.86 4.33 2.89
N LEU A 41 -22.69 4.42 3.54
CA LEU A 41 -21.44 4.79 2.90
C LEU A 41 -20.99 3.70 1.91
N ILE A 42 -21.04 2.45 2.32
CA ILE A 42 -20.76 1.26 1.50
C ILE A 42 -21.73 1.21 0.30
N ALA A 43 -23.01 1.49 0.50
CA ALA A 43 -24.00 1.49 -0.58
C ALA A 43 -23.84 2.68 -1.55
N ALA A 44 -23.25 3.79 -1.12
CA ALA A 44 -22.95 4.93 -1.98
C ALA A 44 -21.74 4.68 -2.90
N LEU A 45 -20.93 3.68 -2.56
CA LEU A 45 -19.77 3.25 -3.32
C LEU A 45 -20.20 2.29 -4.47
N PRO A 46 -19.86 2.57 -5.74
CA PRO A 46 -20.18 1.69 -6.87
C PRO A 46 -19.50 0.32 -6.76
N ALA A 47 -20.19 -0.77 -7.11
CA ALA A 47 -19.60 -2.11 -7.08
C ALA A 47 -18.52 -2.38 -8.15
N GLY A 48 -18.37 -1.47 -9.13
CA GLY A 48 -17.40 -1.54 -10.23
C GLY A 48 -16.31 -0.47 -10.07
N CYS A 49 -15.77 0.04 -11.19
CA CYS A 49 -14.74 1.07 -11.12
C CYS A 49 -15.29 2.39 -10.59
N PHE A 50 -14.56 2.97 -9.63
CA PHE A 50 -14.93 4.23 -9.00
C PHE A 50 -14.65 5.44 -9.88
N CYS A 51 -13.90 5.28 -10.98
CA CYS A 51 -13.12 6.39 -11.52
C CYS A 51 -13.22 6.66 -13.04
N PRO A 52 -13.44 7.94 -13.45
CA PRO A 52 -13.94 9.02 -12.59
C PRO A 52 -15.38 8.70 -12.12
N PRO A 53 -15.77 9.09 -10.89
CA PRO A 53 -17.10 8.78 -10.39
C PRO A 53 -18.15 9.58 -11.15
N SER A 54 -19.31 8.96 -11.36
CA SER A 54 -20.45 9.69 -11.94
C SER A 54 -20.84 10.85 -11.01
N GLN A 55 -21.41 11.92 -11.57
CA GLN A 55 -21.92 13.03 -10.73
C GLN A 55 -22.95 12.56 -9.69
N THR A 56 -23.72 11.52 -10.01
CA THR A 56 -24.65 10.87 -9.07
C THR A 56 -23.89 10.21 -7.92
N THR A 57 -22.79 9.51 -8.20
CA THR A 57 -21.90 8.92 -7.19
C THR A 57 -21.30 10.00 -6.30
N ILE A 58 -20.77 11.08 -6.88
CA ILE A 58 -20.21 12.22 -6.14
C ILE A 58 -21.26 12.80 -5.18
N ASN A 59 -22.46 13.09 -5.68
CA ASN A 59 -23.54 13.67 -4.86
C ASN A 59 -23.97 12.72 -3.73
N ASN A 60 -24.14 11.44 -4.04
CA ASN A 60 -24.57 10.44 -3.05
C ASN A 60 -23.51 10.25 -1.96
N LEU A 61 -22.24 10.06 -2.35
CA LEU A 61 -21.14 9.86 -1.42
C LEU A 61 -20.91 11.11 -0.55
N SER A 62 -20.98 12.31 -1.14
CA SER A 62 -20.88 13.57 -0.39
C SER A 62 -21.95 13.69 0.69
N LEU A 63 -23.20 13.31 0.38
CA LEU A 63 -24.28 13.31 1.37
C LEU A 63 -24.01 12.34 2.53
N LYS A 64 -23.49 11.14 2.24
CA LYS A 64 -23.18 10.15 3.29
C LYS A 64 -22.00 10.59 4.17
N LEU A 65 -20.97 11.15 3.56
CA LEU A 65 -19.81 11.73 4.26
C LEU A 65 -20.21 12.90 5.17
N LEU A 66 -21.10 13.78 4.71
CA LEU A 66 -21.65 14.86 5.55
C LEU A 66 -22.47 14.33 6.72
N ALA A 67 -23.25 13.26 6.53
CA ALA A 67 -23.98 12.61 7.61
C ALA A 67 -23.03 11.99 8.66
N LEU A 68 -21.96 11.33 8.21
CA LEU A 68 -20.91 10.80 9.07
C LEU A 68 -20.17 11.92 9.85
N SER A 69 -19.89 13.06 9.20
CA SER A 69 -19.30 14.23 9.84
C SER A 69 -20.22 14.86 10.89
N ALA A 70 -21.53 14.88 10.62
CA ALA A 70 -22.53 15.32 11.59
C ALA A 70 -22.59 14.39 12.80
N TRP A 71 -22.55 13.06 12.58
CA TRP A 71 -22.43 12.06 13.64
C TRP A 71 -21.17 12.24 14.47
N ALA A 72 -20.01 12.44 13.84
CA ALA A 72 -18.73 12.65 14.52
C ALA A 72 -18.78 13.80 15.54
N THR A 73 -19.61 14.83 15.30
CA THR A 73 -19.77 15.99 16.19
C THR A 73 -20.33 15.61 17.57
N PHE A 74 -21.17 14.57 17.62
CA PHE A 74 -21.84 14.11 18.85
C PHE A 74 -21.37 12.74 19.31
N ALA A 75 -20.56 12.05 18.50
CA ALA A 75 -20.02 10.73 18.81
C ALA A 75 -19.24 10.71 20.15
N PRO A 76 -19.40 9.64 20.96
CA PRO A 76 -18.74 9.49 22.25
C PRO A 76 -17.28 9.03 22.08
N ILE A 77 -16.49 9.81 21.35
CA ILE A 77 -15.06 9.61 21.06
C ILE A 77 -14.24 10.81 21.54
N SER A 78 -12.92 10.64 21.65
CA SER A 78 -12.01 11.71 22.08
C SER A 78 -12.03 12.90 21.11
N VAL A 79 -11.70 14.10 21.60
CA VAL A 79 -11.64 15.31 20.77
C VAL A 79 -10.62 15.16 19.64
N THR A 80 -9.47 14.53 19.93
CA THR A 80 -8.42 14.24 18.94
C THR A 80 -8.95 13.33 17.83
N LEU A 81 -9.62 12.24 18.19
CA LEU A 81 -10.14 11.27 17.23
C LEU A 81 -11.30 11.85 16.41
N ARG A 82 -12.13 12.68 17.03
CA ARG A 82 -13.16 13.45 16.34
C ARG A 82 -12.56 14.40 15.29
N LEU A 83 -11.43 15.05 15.60
CA LEU A 83 -10.75 15.92 14.66
C LEU A 83 -10.16 15.10 13.50
N LYS A 84 -9.45 14.00 13.79
CA LYS A 84 -8.95 13.06 12.78
C LYS A 84 -10.06 12.61 11.82
N LEU A 85 -11.20 12.17 12.36
CA LEU A 85 -12.33 11.69 11.56
C LEU A 85 -12.88 12.80 10.66
N LYS A 86 -13.05 14.01 11.18
CA LYS A 86 -13.51 15.15 10.37
C LYS A 86 -12.52 15.53 9.29
N THR A 87 -11.22 15.52 9.59
CA THR A 87 -10.17 15.82 8.62
C THR A 87 -10.16 14.78 7.49
N ALA A 88 -10.23 13.49 7.82
CA ALA A 88 -10.29 12.42 6.82
C ALA A 88 -11.54 12.55 5.93
N ILE A 89 -12.71 12.81 6.53
CA ILE A 89 -13.95 13.04 5.78
C ILE A 89 -13.84 14.24 4.83
N LEU A 90 -13.28 15.36 5.33
CA LEU A 90 -13.09 16.56 4.51
C LEU A 90 -12.11 16.31 3.37
N LYS A 91 -11.03 15.56 3.60
CA LYS A 91 -10.09 15.18 2.54
C LYS A 91 -10.79 14.40 1.42
N VAL A 92 -11.63 13.42 1.76
CA VAL A 92 -12.43 12.70 0.74
C VAL A 92 -13.38 13.65 0.00
N LEU A 93 -14.05 14.56 0.71
CA LEU A 93 -14.95 15.54 0.09
C LEU A 93 -14.23 16.50 -0.85
N ASP A 94 -13.05 17.00 -0.46
CA ASP A 94 -12.25 17.91 -1.27
C ASP A 94 -11.78 17.21 -2.54
N GLU A 95 -11.31 15.96 -2.42
CA GLU A 95 -10.91 15.16 -3.59
C GLU A 95 -12.08 14.78 -4.49
N LEU A 96 -13.29 14.59 -3.94
CA LEU A 96 -14.48 14.30 -4.77
C LEU A 96 -14.86 15.46 -5.69
N HIS A 97 -14.48 16.68 -5.33
CA HIS A 97 -14.81 17.90 -6.06
C HIS A 97 -13.57 18.58 -6.67
N SER A 98 -12.41 17.92 -6.65
CA SER A 98 -11.19 18.46 -7.22
C SER A 98 -11.29 18.57 -8.74
N SER A 99 -10.64 19.59 -9.30
CA SER A 99 -10.58 19.85 -10.73
C SER A 99 -9.16 20.27 -11.11
N PRO A 100 -8.37 19.40 -11.77
CA PRO A 100 -8.75 18.09 -12.29
C PRO A 100 -9.03 17.08 -11.16
N PHE A 101 -9.99 16.17 -11.39
CA PHE A 101 -10.30 15.10 -10.44
C PHE A 101 -9.18 14.07 -10.43
N SER A 102 -8.66 13.76 -9.23
CA SER A 102 -7.59 12.80 -9.04
C SER A 102 -8.11 11.51 -8.41
N CYS A 103 -8.04 10.43 -9.18
CA CYS A 103 -8.49 9.12 -8.74
C CYS A 103 -7.65 8.54 -7.59
N CYS A 104 -6.34 8.76 -7.66
CA CYS A 104 -5.41 8.26 -6.66
C CYS A 104 -5.58 8.97 -5.33
N GLU A 105 -5.64 10.30 -5.36
CA GLU A 105 -5.81 11.11 -4.15
C GLU A 105 -7.17 10.81 -3.51
N ASN A 106 -8.21 10.59 -4.32
CA ASN A 106 -9.52 10.20 -3.80
C ASN A 106 -9.54 8.81 -3.15
N ILE A 107 -8.93 7.81 -3.79
CA ILE A 107 -8.84 6.45 -3.22
C ILE A 107 -7.97 6.44 -1.96
N GLN A 108 -6.83 7.14 -1.98
CA GLN A 108 -5.99 7.27 -0.80
C GLN A 108 -6.73 7.99 0.33
N ALA A 109 -7.53 9.02 0.04
CA ALA A 109 -8.37 9.67 1.03
C ALA A 109 -9.44 8.71 1.60
N LEU A 110 -9.98 7.79 0.79
CA LEU A 110 -10.91 6.74 1.25
C LEU A 110 -10.20 5.71 2.15
N GLU A 111 -8.97 5.32 1.83
CA GLU A 111 -8.13 4.46 2.68
C GLU A 111 -7.79 5.16 4.02
N ASP A 112 -7.41 6.43 3.98
CA ASP A 112 -7.17 7.24 5.18
C ASP A 112 -8.43 7.32 6.06
N LEU A 113 -9.61 7.47 5.43
CA LEU A 113 -10.89 7.45 6.13
C LEU A 113 -11.18 6.08 6.76
N TYR A 114 -10.88 4.97 6.06
CA TYR A 114 -11.00 3.63 6.62
C TYR A 114 -10.16 3.45 7.89
N ILE A 115 -8.89 3.85 7.86
CA ILE A 115 -7.97 3.76 9.02
C ILE A 115 -8.55 4.51 10.22
N VAL A 116 -9.03 5.74 10.01
CA VAL A 116 -9.60 6.54 11.10
C VAL A 116 -10.93 5.95 11.61
N LEU A 117 -11.74 5.36 10.73
CA LEU A 117 -12.97 4.66 11.14
C LEU A 117 -12.68 3.42 12.00
N VAL A 118 -11.59 2.70 11.73
CA VAL A 118 -11.12 1.60 12.59
C VAL A 118 -10.75 2.13 13.97
N GLU A 119 -9.98 3.24 14.07
CA GLU A 119 -9.67 3.89 15.34
C GLU A 119 -10.96 4.29 16.10
N VAL A 120 -11.97 4.82 15.39
CA VAL A 120 -13.27 5.21 15.95
C VAL A 120 -14.00 4.01 16.54
N VAL A 121 -14.16 2.92 15.79
CA VAL A 121 -14.83 1.71 16.29
C VAL A 121 -14.10 1.16 17.52
N ARG A 122 -12.77 1.20 17.53
CA ARG A 122 -11.94 0.81 18.69
C ARG A 122 -12.24 1.67 19.92
N ALA A 123 -12.30 2.99 19.76
CA ALA A 123 -12.50 3.94 20.85
C ALA A 123 -13.93 3.95 21.41
N LEU A 124 -14.93 3.45 20.67
CA LEU A 124 -16.31 3.38 21.15
C LEU A 124 -16.46 2.41 22.32
N ASN A 125 -17.22 2.83 23.34
CA ASN A 125 -17.57 1.99 24.49
C ASN A 125 -18.79 1.12 24.17
N ILE A 126 -18.63 0.16 23.25
CA ILE A 126 -19.66 -0.74 22.73
C ILE A 126 -19.36 -2.21 23.07
N GLY A 127 -20.40 -3.03 23.08
CA GLY A 127 -20.30 -4.47 23.34
C GLY A 127 -19.58 -5.23 22.22
N VAL A 128 -19.08 -6.43 22.53
CA VAL A 128 -18.30 -7.26 21.60
C VAL A 128 -19.07 -7.58 20.30
N SER A 129 -20.36 -7.92 20.40
CA SER A 129 -21.17 -8.22 19.22
C SER A 129 -21.33 -7.02 18.27
N GLN A 130 -21.63 -5.84 18.83
CA GLN A 130 -21.78 -4.61 18.05
C GLN A 130 -20.44 -4.17 17.44
N ARG A 131 -19.34 -4.36 18.17
CA ARG A 131 -17.99 -4.11 17.64
C ARG A 131 -17.67 -5.01 16.47
N LEU A 132 -17.99 -6.31 16.56
CA LEU A 132 -17.74 -7.27 15.49
C LEU A 132 -18.54 -6.91 14.22
N GLU A 133 -19.79 -6.47 14.37
CA GLU A 133 -20.64 -6.03 13.27
C GLU A 133 -20.06 -4.80 12.56
N LEU A 134 -19.65 -3.79 13.32
CA LEU A 134 -18.99 -2.60 12.78
C LEU A 134 -17.67 -2.95 12.09
N MET A 135 -16.86 -3.84 12.68
CA MET A 135 -15.61 -4.29 12.05
C MET A 135 -15.86 -5.06 10.75
N ASN A 136 -16.96 -5.83 10.66
CA ASN A 136 -17.35 -6.50 9.42
C ASN A 136 -17.81 -5.52 8.34
N LEU A 137 -18.53 -4.46 8.70
CA LEU A 137 -18.87 -3.36 7.78
C LEU A 137 -17.60 -2.64 7.31
N LEU A 138 -16.66 -2.36 8.20
CA LEU A 138 -15.37 -1.76 7.83
C LEU A 138 -14.55 -2.67 6.91
N GLN A 139 -14.59 -3.99 7.10
CA GLN A 139 -13.95 -4.94 6.20
C GLN A 139 -14.59 -4.94 4.81
N GLN A 140 -15.91 -4.81 4.72
CA GLN A 140 -16.62 -4.66 3.45
C GLN A 140 -16.25 -3.34 2.76
N PHE A 141 -16.21 -2.25 3.50
CA PHE A 141 -15.77 -0.94 3.02
C PHE A 141 -14.35 -1.01 2.45
N GLN A 142 -13.41 -1.58 3.21
CA GLN A 142 -12.03 -1.79 2.75
C GLN A 142 -11.98 -2.67 1.50
N GLY A 143 -12.71 -3.79 1.49
CA GLY A 143 -12.78 -4.68 0.34
C GLY A 143 -13.30 -4.02 -0.94
N ILE A 144 -14.18 -3.01 -0.82
CA ILE A 144 -14.62 -2.19 -1.96
C ILE A 144 -13.53 -1.21 -2.39
N ILE A 145 -12.91 -0.49 -1.47
CA ILE A 145 -11.83 0.46 -1.79
C ILE A 145 -10.67 -0.28 -2.48
N SER A 146 -10.30 -1.46 -1.97
CA SER A 146 -9.26 -2.30 -2.57
C SER A 146 -9.58 -2.72 -4.00
N ARG A 147 -10.87 -2.82 -4.40
CA ARG A 147 -11.26 -3.07 -5.80
C ARG A 147 -11.13 -1.84 -6.68
N TYR A 148 -11.21 -0.64 -6.12
CA TYR A 148 -11.03 0.59 -6.88
C TYR A 148 -9.58 0.81 -7.28
N ILE A 149 -8.65 0.35 -6.45
CA ILE A 149 -7.22 0.29 -6.78
C ILE A 149 -7.02 -0.56 -8.05
N VAL A 150 -7.72 -1.69 -8.17
CA VAL A 150 -7.67 -2.58 -9.37
C VAL A 150 -8.30 -1.93 -10.61
N CYS A 151 -9.14 -0.91 -10.43
CA CYS A 151 -9.90 -0.26 -11.48
C CYS A 151 -9.22 0.97 -12.10
N LEU A 152 -7.99 1.28 -11.69
CA LEU A 152 -7.23 2.45 -12.14
C LEU A 152 -5.76 2.14 -12.36
N ALA A 153 -5.26 2.54 -13.53
CA ALA A 153 -3.92 3.10 -13.63
C ALA A 153 -3.92 4.45 -12.89
N CYS A 154 -3.26 4.50 -11.75
CA CYS A 154 -3.01 5.74 -11.04
C CYS A 154 -1.90 6.51 -11.79
N GLU A 155 -2.25 7.32 -12.79
CA GLU A 155 -1.29 8.22 -13.45
C GLU A 155 -1.78 9.67 -13.45
N PRO A 156 -1.08 10.57 -12.76
CA PRO A 156 -0.84 11.91 -13.26
C PRO A 156 0.46 11.89 -14.07
N GLY A 157 0.39 11.58 -15.37
CA GLY A 157 1.49 11.93 -16.26
C GLY A 157 1.60 13.46 -16.32
N PRO A 158 2.72 14.10 -15.94
CA PRO A 158 2.91 15.49 -16.31
C PRO A 158 2.82 15.57 -17.83
N THR A 159 2.06 16.53 -18.34
CA THR A 159 2.20 16.90 -19.75
C THR A 159 3.65 17.36 -19.92
N GLY A 160 4.50 16.49 -20.47
CA GLY A 160 5.89 16.82 -20.73
C GLY A 160 5.96 18.13 -21.54
N PRO A 161 6.94 19.00 -21.28
CA PRO A 161 7.06 20.24 -22.04
C PRO A 161 7.06 19.90 -23.53
N THR A 162 6.27 20.65 -24.31
CA THR A 162 6.30 20.58 -25.78
C THR A 162 7.77 20.60 -26.20
N GLY A 163 8.24 19.53 -26.84
CA GLY A 163 9.63 19.43 -27.28
C GLY A 163 9.99 20.68 -28.11
N PRO A 164 11.21 21.23 -27.99
CA PRO A 164 11.59 22.41 -28.74
C PRO A 164 11.31 22.16 -30.22
N THR A 165 10.67 23.15 -30.87
CA THR A 165 10.47 23.14 -32.32
C THR A 165 11.79 22.78 -32.98
N GLY A 166 11.80 21.66 -33.73
CA GLY A 166 13.01 21.19 -34.40
C GLY A 166 13.62 22.34 -35.21
N SER A 167 14.92 22.58 -35.03
CA SER A 167 15.66 23.58 -35.77
C SER A 167 15.38 23.45 -37.27
N THR A 168 14.98 24.53 -37.92
CA THR A 168 14.86 24.61 -39.37
C THR A 168 16.14 24.05 -40.01
N GLY A 169 16.01 23.01 -40.83
CA GLY A 169 17.15 22.43 -41.53
C GLY A 169 17.88 23.50 -42.35
N PRO A 170 19.21 23.42 -42.51
CA PRO A 170 19.98 24.43 -43.23
C PRO A 170 19.42 24.59 -44.65
N THR A 171 19.22 25.84 -45.06
CA THR A 171 18.85 26.22 -46.43
C THR A 171 19.77 25.51 -47.41
N GLY A 172 19.22 24.63 -48.25
CA GLY A 172 19.97 23.96 -49.31
C GLY A 172 20.67 24.99 -50.19
N SER A 173 21.95 24.75 -50.49
CA SER A 173 22.77 25.62 -51.33
C SER A 173 22.11 25.86 -52.69
N THR A 174 22.03 27.12 -53.10
CA THR A 174 21.57 27.57 -54.41
C THR A 174 22.29 26.80 -55.53
N GLY A 175 21.56 25.96 -56.25
CA GLY A 175 22.04 25.30 -57.46
C GLY A 175 22.27 26.34 -58.57
N SER A 176 23.44 26.29 -59.20
CA SER A 176 23.84 27.15 -60.31
C SER A 176 22.90 27.02 -61.52
N THR A 177 22.58 28.16 -62.12
CA THR A 177 21.80 28.33 -63.34
C THR A 177 22.37 27.50 -64.49
N GLY A 178 21.51 26.74 -65.18
CA GLY A 178 21.87 26.04 -66.41
C GLY A 178 20.68 25.52 -67.22
N SER A 179 20.35 26.20 -68.30
CA SER A 179 19.90 25.62 -69.58
C SER A 179 20.39 26.59 -70.68
N THR A 180 20.74 26.18 -71.91
CA THR A 180 19.99 25.30 -72.80
C THR A 180 20.89 24.75 -73.94
N GLY A 181 20.63 23.53 -74.40
CA GLY A 181 21.13 22.97 -75.68
C GLY A 181 20.55 21.56 -75.95
N PRO A 182 20.21 21.18 -77.21
CA PRO A 182 19.11 20.25 -77.50
C PRO A 182 19.48 18.76 -77.70
N THR A 183 18.44 17.94 -77.50
CA THR A 183 18.07 16.58 -77.96
C THR A 183 19.10 15.66 -78.65
N GLY A 184 19.24 14.45 -78.08
CA GLY A 184 19.70 13.22 -78.74
C GLY A 184 18.94 11.99 -78.20
N LEU A 185 18.64 11.01 -79.08
CA LEU A 185 17.67 9.92 -78.90
C LEU A 185 18.19 8.69 -78.11
N THR A 186 17.36 8.27 -77.15
CA THR A 186 16.95 6.95 -76.62
C THR A 186 17.95 5.78 -76.43
N GLY A 187 18.03 5.33 -75.16
CA GLY A 187 18.16 3.92 -74.78
C GLY A 187 17.00 3.53 -73.83
N PRO A 188 16.54 2.26 -73.79
CA PRO A 188 15.30 1.88 -73.10
C PRO A 188 15.47 1.87 -71.58
N THR A 189 14.68 2.67 -70.87
CA THR A 189 14.56 2.59 -69.41
C THR A 189 13.54 1.50 -69.05
N GLY A 190 13.96 0.54 -68.22
CA GLY A 190 13.15 -0.58 -67.78
C GLY A 190 11.84 -0.17 -67.11
N SER A 191 10.81 -0.99 -67.30
CA SER A 191 9.48 -0.82 -66.73
C SER A 191 9.51 -0.73 -65.20
N THR A 192 8.95 0.36 -64.68
CA THR A 192 8.58 0.55 -63.28
C THR A 192 7.76 -0.65 -62.79
N GLY A 193 8.25 -1.35 -61.76
CA GLY A 193 7.47 -2.39 -61.10
C GLY A 193 6.22 -1.80 -60.43
N PRO A 194 5.05 -2.48 -60.49
CA PRO A 194 3.85 -1.98 -59.84
C PRO A 194 4.02 -1.95 -58.32
N THR A 195 3.67 -0.82 -57.71
CA THR A 195 3.50 -0.68 -56.26
C THR A 195 2.44 -1.69 -55.79
N GLY A 196 2.84 -2.64 -54.95
CA GLY A 196 1.91 -3.60 -54.36
C GLY A 196 0.87 -2.87 -53.48
N PRO A 197 -0.41 -3.32 -53.47
CA PRO A 197 -1.42 -2.73 -52.61
C PRO A 197 -1.06 -2.95 -51.14
N THR A 198 -1.10 -1.89 -50.34
CA THR A 198 -1.01 -1.98 -48.88
C THR A 198 -2.19 -2.80 -48.38
N GLY A 199 -1.91 -3.99 -47.82
CA GLY A 199 -2.91 -4.83 -47.20
C GLY A 199 -3.51 -4.14 -45.96
N PRO A 200 -4.80 -4.40 -45.63
CA PRO A 200 -5.40 -3.85 -44.43
C PRO A 200 -4.65 -4.34 -43.18
N THR A 201 -4.25 -3.41 -42.32
CA THR A 201 -3.78 -3.74 -40.97
C THR A 201 -4.91 -4.45 -40.23
N GLY A 202 -4.70 -5.73 -39.89
CA GLY A 202 -5.65 -6.50 -39.09
C GLY A 202 -5.86 -5.87 -37.71
N PRO A 203 -6.98 -6.15 -37.02
CA PRO A 203 -7.19 -5.68 -35.67
C PRO A 203 -6.08 -6.25 -34.77
N THR A 204 -5.33 -5.37 -34.11
CA THR A 204 -4.46 -5.79 -33.01
C THR A 204 -5.37 -6.38 -31.94
N GLY A 205 -5.17 -7.68 -31.65
CA GLY A 205 -5.93 -8.39 -30.63
C GLY A 205 -5.79 -7.72 -29.26
N SER A 206 -6.84 -7.80 -28.45
CA SER A 206 -6.82 -7.40 -27.05
C SER A 206 -5.71 -8.15 -26.31
N THR A 207 -4.66 -7.44 -25.90
CA THR A 207 -3.78 -7.92 -24.83
C THR A 207 -4.66 -8.05 -23.57
N GLY A 208 -4.77 -9.27 -23.06
CA GLY A 208 -5.54 -9.56 -21.85
C GLY A 208 -4.99 -8.82 -20.64
N SER A 209 -5.87 -8.58 -19.67
CA SER A 209 -5.62 -7.91 -18.40
C SER A 209 -4.40 -8.50 -17.66
N THR A 210 -3.43 -7.64 -17.32
CA THR A 210 -2.45 -7.93 -16.27
C THR A 210 -3.20 -8.01 -14.93
N GLY A 211 -3.04 -9.12 -14.21
CA GLY A 211 -3.73 -9.41 -12.94
C GLY A 211 -3.18 -8.62 -11.74
N PRO A 212 -3.79 -8.79 -10.55
CA PRO A 212 -3.53 -7.96 -9.36
C PRO A 212 -2.11 -8.09 -8.80
N THR A 213 -1.62 -6.97 -8.27
CA THR A 213 -0.31 -6.76 -7.66
C THR A 213 -0.01 -7.76 -6.55
N GLY A 214 1.13 -8.44 -6.68
CA GLY A 214 1.63 -9.43 -5.74
C GLY A 214 2.63 -8.85 -4.71
N PRO A 215 2.58 -9.28 -3.45
CA PRO A 215 3.61 -9.01 -2.44
C PRO A 215 4.89 -9.87 -2.59
N THR A 216 5.87 -9.60 -1.71
CA THR A 216 7.29 -10.01 -1.78
C THR A 216 7.58 -11.41 -2.27
N GLY A 217 8.16 -11.51 -3.47
CA GLY A 217 8.87 -12.71 -3.90
C GLY A 217 9.92 -13.10 -2.87
N SER A 218 9.89 -14.32 -2.34
CA SER A 218 11.08 -14.89 -1.69
C SER A 218 11.73 -15.86 -2.66
N THR A 219 13.04 -15.76 -2.81
CA THR A 219 13.84 -16.67 -3.62
C THR A 219 14.16 -17.91 -2.78
N GLY A 220 13.68 -19.07 -3.23
CA GLY A 220 13.98 -20.36 -2.62
C GLY A 220 15.34 -20.90 -3.07
N PRO A 221 15.98 -21.80 -2.31
CA PRO A 221 17.28 -22.43 -2.64
C PRO A 221 17.33 -23.27 -3.93
N GLY A 222 16.28 -23.29 -4.75
CA GLY A 222 16.19 -24.07 -5.98
C GLY A 222 16.07 -23.25 -7.27
N GLY A 223 16.26 -21.92 -7.23
CA GLY A 223 15.96 -21.06 -8.38
C GLY A 223 14.47 -20.90 -8.61
N PHE A 224 13.68 -20.90 -7.52
CA PHE A 224 12.25 -20.61 -7.58
C PHE A 224 11.95 -19.33 -6.82
N ALA A 225 11.02 -18.53 -7.32
CA ALA A 225 10.41 -17.42 -6.61
C ALA A 225 8.96 -17.75 -6.25
N TYR A 226 8.53 -17.40 -5.05
CA TYR A 226 7.15 -17.53 -4.59
C TYR A 226 6.52 -16.16 -4.55
N VAL A 227 5.53 -15.90 -5.40
CA VAL A 227 4.88 -14.59 -5.54
C VAL A 227 3.41 -14.73 -5.16
N THR A 228 2.97 -13.98 -4.16
CA THR A 228 1.58 -13.98 -3.69
C THR A 228 0.68 -13.23 -4.68
N ASN A 229 -0.51 -13.75 -4.94
CA ASN A 229 -1.52 -13.13 -5.81
C ASN A 229 -2.70 -12.71 -4.94
N GLN A 230 -2.69 -11.47 -4.44
CA GLN A 230 -3.61 -11.03 -3.39
C GLN A 230 -5.09 -11.17 -3.77
N GLY A 231 -5.45 -10.82 -5.02
CA GLY A 231 -6.84 -10.88 -5.48
C GLY A 231 -7.36 -12.28 -5.83
N ASP A 232 -6.46 -13.25 -5.96
CA ASP A 232 -6.78 -14.62 -6.40
C ASP A 232 -6.58 -15.66 -5.28
N ASP A 233 -6.23 -15.23 -4.07
CA ASP A 233 -5.99 -16.09 -2.90
C ASP A 233 -4.99 -17.24 -3.18
N THR A 234 -3.96 -16.95 -3.97
CA THR A 234 -2.96 -17.94 -4.43
C THR A 234 -1.52 -17.45 -4.32
N VAL A 235 -0.57 -18.37 -4.50
CA VAL A 235 0.86 -18.10 -4.70
C VAL A 235 1.32 -18.73 -6.00
N SER A 236 1.91 -17.92 -6.88
CA SER A 236 2.60 -18.36 -8.08
C SER A 236 4.01 -18.82 -7.74
N VAL A 237 4.38 -20.03 -8.15
CA VAL A 237 5.75 -20.56 -8.07
C VAL A 237 6.39 -20.38 -9.43
N ILE A 238 7.48 -19.61 -9.49
CA ILE A 238 8.14 -19.19 -10.73
C ILE A 238 9.54 -19.78 -10.75
N ASP A 239 9.88 -20.54 -11.78
CA ASP A 239 11.27 -20.92 -12.05
C ASP A 239 12.03 -19.69 -12.57
N THR A 240 13.04 -19.22 -11.82
CA THR A 240 13.81 -18.01 -12.12
C THR A 240 14.84 -18.23 -13.24
N SER A 241 15.14 -19.48 -13.59
CA SER A 241 16.03 -19.79 -14.71
C SER A 241 15.31 -19.67 -16.07
N THR A 242 14.01 -19.96 -16.09
CA THR A 242 13.17 -19.91 -17.30
C THR A 242 12.17 -18.76 -17.30
N ASN A 243 11.97 -18.09 -16.16
CA ASN A 243 10.94 -17.07 -15.91
C ASN A 243 9.52 -17.58 -16.21
N THR A 244 9.21 -18.81 -15.84
CA THR A 244 7.89 -19.44 -16.07
C THR A 244 7.22 -19.86 -14.78
N VAL A 245 5.90 -19.66 -14.69
CA VAL A 245 5.08 -20.20 -13.60
C VAL A 245 5.02 -21.72 -13.73
N THR A 246 5.50 -22.44 -12.73
CA THR A 246 5.54 -23.91 -12.67
C THR A 246 4.42 -24.50 -11.81
N ALA A 247 3.89 -23.72 -10.86
CA ALA A 247 2.75 -24.09 -10.04
C ALA A 247 1.99 -22.86 -9.56
N THR A 248 0.72 -23.06 -9.19
CA THR A 248 -0.12 -22.08 -8.49
C THR A 248 -0.72 -22.77 -7.28
N VAL A 249 -0.48 -22.23 -6.09
CA VAL A 249 -0.86 -22.82 -4.80
C VAL A 249 -1.94 -21.98 -4.17
N SER A 250 -3.13 -22.54 -3.93
CA SER A 250 -4.18 -21.85 -3.17
C SER A 250 -3.80 -21.72 -1.70
N VAL A 251 -3.99 -20.52 -1.13
CA VAL A 251 -3.69 -20.17 0.26
C VAL A 251 -4.92 -19.54 0.93
N GLY A 252 -4.76 -18.81 2.03
CA GLY A 252 -5.86 -18.06 2.65
C GLY A 252 -6.21 -16.78 1.90
N ASN A 253 -7.24 -16.09 2.39
CA ASN A 253 -7.78 -14.89 1.75
C ASN A 253 -6.81 -13.71 1.83
N PHE A 254 -6.68 -13.01 0.71
CA PHE A 254 -5.85 -11.83 0.52
C PHE A 254 -4.40 -12.04 0.99
N PRO A 255 -3.64 -12.96 0.37
CA PRO A 255 -2.28 -13.23 0.76
C PRO A 255 -1.38 -12.00 0.56
N PHE A 256 -0.56 -11.70 1.56
CA PHE A 256 0.39 -10.60 1.55
C PHE A 256 1.85 -11.11 1.52
N GLY A 257 2.64 -10.93 2.57
CA GLY A 257 4.05 -11.32 2.58
C GLY A 257 4.28 -12.82 2.40
N VAL A 258 5.40 -13.18 1.78
CA VAL A 258 5.91 -14.55 1.78
C VAL A 258 7.41 -14.59 2.10
N ALA A 259 7.81 -15.53 2.95
CA ALA A 259 9.21 -15.80 3.28
C ALA A 259 9.48 -17.30 3.21
N ILE A 260 10.66 -17.68 2.72
CA ILE A 260 11.09 -19.08 2.61
C ILE A 260 12.09 -19.37 3.72
N THR A 261 11.98 -20.55 4.33
CA THR A 261 12.93 -21.00 5.33
C THR A 261 14.33 -21.08 4.72
N PRO A 262 15.42 -20.80 5.46
CA PRO A 262 16.78 -20.82 4.91
C PRO A 262 17.21 -22.16 4.28
N ASN A 263 16.65 -23.27 4.75
CA ASN A 263 16.86 -24.60 4.15
C ASN A 263 16.05 -24.83 2.86
N GLY A 264 15.11 -23.94 2.54
CA GLY A 264 14.29 -23.97 1.35
C GLY A 264 13.05 -24.82 1.41
N ASN A 265 12.81 -25.53 2.51
CA ASN A 265 11.78 -26.58 2.56
C ASN A 265 10.35 -26.02 2.69
N PHE A 266 10.20 -24.84 3.29
CA PHE A 266 8.88 -24.27 3.55
C PHE A 266 8.80 -22.80 3.17
N ALA A 267 7.66 -22.39 2.62
CA ALA A 267 7.29 -20.98 2.44
C ALA A 267 6.15 -20.63 3.41
N TYR A 268 6.29 -19.51 4.12
CA TYR A 268 5.30 -18.97 5.05
C TYR A 268 4.65 -17.76 4.37
N VAL A 269 3.34 -17.80 4.21
CA VAL A 269 2.55 -16.79 3.48
C VAL A 269 1.52 -16.18 4.43
N THR A 270 1.57 -14.87 4.67
CA THR A 270 0.56 -14.20 5.49
C THR A 270 -0.73 -14.03 4.70
N ASN A 271 -1.88 -14.27 5.33
CA ASN A 271 -3.21 -14.13 4.73
C ASN A 271 -3.98 -13.04 5.50
N GLN A 272 -4.01 -11.83 4.97
CA GLN A 272 -4.52 -10.67 5.72
C GLN A 272 -6.02 -10.82 6.02
N GLY A 273 -6.79 -11.43 5.10
CA GLY A 273 -8.24 -11.56 5.21
C GLY A 273 -8.68 -12.57 6.26
N ASP A 274 -7.82 -13.55 6.54
CA ASP A 274 -8.12 -14.66 7.45
C ASP A 274 -7.43 -14.56 8.80
N ASN A 275 -6.45 -13.65 8.94
CA ASN A 275 -5.59 -13.54 10.12
C ASN A 275 -4.81 -14.83 10.37
N THR A 276 -4.26 -15.40 9.29
CA THR A 276 -3.51 -16.65 9.33
C THR A 276 -2.21 -16.56 8.54
N VAL A 277 -1.38 -17.58 8.69
CA VAL A 277 -0.23 -17.86 7.83
C VAL A 277 -0.37 -19.26 7.22
N SER A 278 -0.32 -19.36 5.90
CA SER A 278 -0.23 -20.63 5.19
C SER A 278 1.23 -21.09 5.11
N VAL A 279 1.48 -22.36 5.45
CA VAL A 279 2.80 -22.98 5.36
C VAL A 279 2.79 -23.93 4.16
N ILE A 280 3.57 -23.62 3.14
CA ILE A 280 3.68 -24.39 1.89
C ILE A 280 4.94 -25.24 1.96
N ASP A 281 4.81 -26.55 1.73
CA ASP A 281 5.97 -27.41 1.42
C ASP A 281 6.42 -27.12 -0.01
N THR A 282 7.66 -26.66 -0.18
CA THR A 282 8.19 -26.21 -1.47
C THR A 282 8.53 -27.35 -2.41
N SER A 283 8.69 -28.58 -1.88
CA SER A 283 8.98 -29.77 -2.69
C SER A 283 7.73 -30.31 -3.37
N THR A 284 6.56 -30.14 -2.74
CA THR A 284 5.26 -30.62 -3.24
C THR A 284 4.35 -29.49 -3.71
N ASN A 285 4.67 -28.23 -3.41
CA ASN A 285 3.82 -27.05 -3.64
C ASN A 285 2.42 -27.21 -3.04
N THR A 286 2.33 -27.71 -1.81
CA THR A 286 1.07 -27.91 -1.09
C THR A 286 1.10 -27.22 0.27
N VAL A 287 -0.02 -26.61 0.67
CA VAL A 287 -0.19 -26.09 2.03
C VAL A 287 -0.26 -27.25 3.01
N THR A 288 0.68 -27.32 3.94
CA THR A 288 0.80 -28.38 4.96
C THR A 288 0.27 -27.96 6.32
N ALA A 289 0.20 -26.65 6.59
CA ALA A 289 -0.37 -26.09 7.81
C ALA A 289 -0.96 -24.69 7.56
N THR A 290 -1.91 -24.30 8.41
CA THR A 290 -2.42 -22.94 8.51
C THR A 290 -2.37 -22.52 9.96
N VAL A 291 -1.64 -21.44 10.27
CA VAL A 291 -1.38 -20.97 11.63
C VAL A 291 -2.14 -19.69 11.88
N SER A 292 -3.01 -19.64 12.89
CA SER A 292 -3.69 -18.40 13.28
C SER A 292 -2.70 -17.44 13.95
N VAL A 293 -2.74 -16.18 13.55
CA VAL A 293 -1.90 -15.08 14.06
C VAL A 293 -2.79 -13.89 14.47
N GLY A 294 -2.19 -12.72 14.72
CA GLY A 294 -2.94 -11.50 15.03
C GLY A 294 -3.70 -10.93 13.83
N PHE A 295 -4.45 -9.87 14.08
CA PHE A 295 -5.34 -9.24 13.10
C PHE A 295 -4.57 -8.47 12.03
N LEU A 296 -4.96 -8.69 10.77
CA LEU A 296 -4.42 -8.07 9.56
C LEU A 296 -2.90 -8.30 9.39
N PRO A 297 -2.45 -9.55 9.20
CA PRO A 297 -1.03 -9.86 9.04
C PRO A 297 -0.47 -9.40 7.68
N PHE A 298 0.72 -8.78 7.69
CA PHE A 298 1.38 -8.28 6.47
C PHE A 298 2.74 -8.92 6.21
N GLY A 299 3.77 -8.47 6.92
CA GLY A 299 5.15 -8.90 6.73
C GLY A 299 5.44 -10.21 7.42
N VAL A 300 6.34 -10.98 6.84
CA VAL A 300 6.89 -12.21 7.44
C VAL A 300 8.39 -12.25 7.20
N ALA A 301 9.15 -12.57 8.25
CA ALA A 301 10.59 -12.84 8.17
C ALA A 301 10.94 -14.08 8.97
N ILE A 302 11.90 -14.86 8.48
CA ILE A 302 12.33 -16.11 9.12
C ILE A 302 13.77 -15.94 9.60
N THR A 303 14.00 -16.36 10.83
CA THR A 303 15.34 -16.36 11.44
C THR A 303 16.36 -17.13 10.59
N PRO A 304 17.65 -16.73 10.55
CA PRO A 304 18.65 -17.39 9.71
C PRO A 304 18.89 -18.88 10.01
N ASN A 305 18.61 -19.32 11.24
CA ASN A 305 18.64 -20.74 11.62
C ASN A 305 17.35 -21.49 11.26
N GLY A 306 16.36 -20.78 10.70
CA GLY A 306 15.06 -21.29 10.30
C GLY A 306 14.12 -21.64 11.44
N SER A 307 14.46 -21.37 12.71
CA SER A 307 13.69 -21.89 13.85
C SER A 307 12.39 -21.12 14.11
N PHE A 308 12.39 -19.81 13.88
CA PHE A 308 11.25 -18.93 14.14
C PHE A 308 10.90 -18.06 12.93
N ALA A 309 9.61 -17.85 12.73
CA ALA A 309 9.05 -16.85 11.82
C ALA A 309 8.39 -15.71 12.61
N TYR A 310 8.62 -14.47 12.19
CA TYR A 310 8.08 -13.24 12.80
C TYR A 310 7.08 -12.62 11.83
N ILE A 311 5.84 -12.43 12.29
CA ILE A 311 4.71 -11.98 11.48
C ILE A 311 4.19 -10.67 12.05
N THR A 312 4.17 -9.60 11.27
CA THR A 312 3.59 -8.32 11.71
C THR A 312 2.06 -8.37 11.59
N ASN A 313 1.36 -7.95 12.64
CA ASN A 313 -0.10 -7.87 12.69
C ASN A 313 -0.48 -6.40 12.81
N ALA A 314 -0.77 -5.74 11.69
CA ALA A 314 -0.91 -4.29 11.64
C ALA A 314 -1.99 -3.78 12.58
N ASN A 315 -3.12 -4.48 12.64
CA ASN A 315 -4.24 -3.97 13.41
C ASN A 315 -4.09 -4.23 14.91
N ASP A 316 -3.30 -5.22 15.32
CA ASP A 316 -3.11 -5.53 16.74
C ASP A 316 -1.89 -4.82 17.33
N ASP A 317 -1.13 -4.07 16.53
CA ASP A 317 0.12 -3.41 16.94
C ASP A 317 1.12 -4.42 17.55
N THR A 318 1.17 -5.63 16.96
CA THR A 318 1.97 -6.75 17.47
C THR A 318 2.73 -7.49 16.38
N VAL A 319 3.69 -8.31 16.81
CA VAL A 319 4.36 -9.34 16.01
C VAL A 319 4.09 -10.71 16.63
N SER A 320 3.51 -11.63 15.84
CA SER A 320 3.40 -13.04 16.23
C SER A 320 4.69 -13.78 15.91
N VAL A 321 5.19 -14.57 16.86
CA VAL A 321 6.39 -15.41 16.71
C VAL A 321 5.96 -16.86 16.59
N ILE A 322 6.19 -17.48 15.44
CA ILE A 322 5.83 -18.87 15.15
C ILE A 322 7.08 -19.73 15.29
N ASP A 323 7.01 -20.80 16.08
CA ASP A 323 7.97 -21.90 16.02
C ASP A 323 7.70 -22.72 14.77
N THR A 324 8.67 -22.76 13.86
CA THR A 324 8.55 -23.41 12.55
C THR A 324 8.55 -24.94 12.63
N SER A 325 9.07 -25.51 13.72
CA SER A 325 9.12 -26.96 13.91
C SER A 325 7.76 -27.52 14.30
N THR A 326 6.95 -26.72 15.00
CA THR A 326 5.62 -27.10 15.47
C THR A 326 4.49 -26.38 14.74
N ASN A 327 4.79 -25.32 13.98
CA ASN A 327 3.82 -24.40 13.36
C ASN A 327 2.83 -23.82 14.38
N THR A 328 3.35 -23.39 15.54
CA THR A 328 2.55 -22.78 16.61
C THR A 328 3.10 -21.42 17.00
N VAL A 329 2.21 -20.46 17.29
CA VAL A 329 2.60 -19.17 17.88
C VAL A 329 3.10 -19.40 19.31
N THR A 330 4.35 -19.03 19.59
CA THR A 330 5.01 -19.18 20.90
C THR A 330 5.12 -17.87 21.66
N ALA A 331 5.06 -16.74 20.98
CA ALA A 331 5.04 -15.41 21.58
C ALA A 331 4.27 -14.41 20.73
N THR A 332 3.78 -13.35 21.38
CA THR A 332 3.23 -12.15 20.73
C THR A 332 3.92 -10.94 21.33
N VAL A 333 4.59 -10.16 20.50
CA VAL A 333 5.42 -9.00 20.93
C VAL A 333 4.67 -7.73 20.55
N SER A 334 4.36 -6.87 21.52
CA SER A 334 3.82 -5.54 21.23
C SER A 334 4.90 -4.64 20.61
N VAL A 335 4.55 -3.95 19.53
CA VAL A 335 5.42 -3.01 18.80
C VAL A 335 4.71 -1.66 18.65
N GLY A 336 5.19 -0.78 17.76
CA GLY A 336 4.49 0.48 17.45
C GLY A 336 3.22 0.26 16.63
N ASN A 337 2.51 1.35 16.34
CA ASN A 337 1.21 1.31 15.70
C ASN A 337 1.31 0.93 14.22
N THR A 338 0.40 0.06 13.77
CA THR A 338 0.29 -0.39 12.37
C THR A 338 1.62 -0.97 11.84
N PRO A 339 2.17 -2.04 12.45
CA PRO A 339 3.38 -2.68 11.98
C PRO A 339 3.19 -3.31 10.60
N PHE A 340 4.23 -3.23 9.76
CA PHE A 340 4.14 -3.65 8.36
C PHE A 340 5.30 -4.53 7.91
N GLY A 341 6.45 -3.95 7.56
CA GLY A 341 7.64 -4.69 7.18
C GLY A 341 8.34 -5.28 8.40
N VAL A 342 8.99 -6.43 8.21
CA VAL A 342 9.88 -7.03 9.19
C VAL A 342 11.11 -7.61 8.49
N ALA A 343 12.29 -7.37 9.04
CA ALA A 343 13.54 -7.97 8.60
C ALA A 343 14.35 -8.43 9.82
N ILE A 344 15.09 -9.53 9.68
CA ILE A 344 15.89 -10.10 10.77
C ILE A 344 17.37 -9.98 10.41
N THR A 345 18.19 -9.58 11.37
CA THR A 345 19.64 -9.45 11.16
C THR A 345 20.26 -10.79 10.75
N PRO A 346 21.32 -10.82 9.94
CA PRO A 346 21.96 -12.07 9.49
C PRO A 346 22.49 -12.97 10.61
N ASN A 347 22.81 -12.39 11.78
CA ASN A 347 23.18 -13.16 12.98
C ASN A 347 21.97 -13.72 13.75
N GLY A 348 20.75 -13.33 13.37
CA GLY A 348 19.49 -13.75 13.98
C GLY A 348 19.13 -13.05 15.29
N ASN A 349 19.95 -12.14 15.81
CA ASN A 349 19.78 -11.57 17.15
C ASN A 349 18.67 -10.51 17.24
N PHE A 350 18.39 -9.79 16.16
CA PHE A 350 17.43 -8.69 16.17
C PHE A 350 16.47 -8.75 14.98
N ALA A 351 15.21 -8.43 15.23
CA ALA A 351 14.21 -8.18 14.21
C ALA A 351 13.85 -6.68 14.19
N TYR A 352 13.85 -6.07 13.01
CA TYR A 352 13.49 -4.68 12.76
C TYR A 352 12.10 -4.65 12.14
N VAL A 353 11.17 -3.94 12.77
CA VAL A 353 9.75 -3.90 12.39
C VAL A 353 9.35 -2.45 12.13
N THR A 354 8.90 -2.12 10.93
CA THR A 354 8.43 -0.77 10.59
C THR A 354 7.02 -0.55 11.10
N ASN A 355 6.76 0.57 11.77
CA ASN A 355 5.46 0.94 12.32
C ASN A 355 4.92 2.16 11.57
N GLN A 356 3.98 1.93 10.65
CA GLN A 356 3.46 2.98 9.77
C GLN A 356 2.74 4.09 10.52
N GLY A 357 2.03 3.74 11.60
CA GLY A 357 1.20 4.69 12.33
C GLY A 357 1.99 5.63 13.24
N ASP A 358 3.27 5.34 13.46
CA ASP A 358 4.13 6.04 14.42
C ASP A 358 5.40 6.63 13.80
N ASP A 359 5.64 6.43 12.51
CA ASP A 359 6.86 6.87 11.81
C ASP A 359 8.15 6.34 12.49
N THR A 360 8.10 5.08 12.95
CA THR A 360 9.20 4.44 13.70
C THR A 360 9.52 3.03 13.22
N VAL A 361 10.65 2.51 13.70
CA VAL A 361 11.04 1.10 13.62
C VAL A 361 11.25 0.54 15.02
N SER A 362 10.53 -0.53 15.38
CA SER A 362 10.77 -1.29 16.61
C SER A 362 11.89 -2.32 16.39
N VAL A 363 12.84 -2.38 17.31
CA VAL A 363 13.95 -3.35 17.32
C VAL A 363 13.69 -4.39 18.40
N ILE A 364 13.40 -5.62 17.99
CA ILE A 364 13.09 -6.74 18.87
C ILE A 364 14.34 -7.59 19.07
N ASP A 365 14.73 -7.87 20.32
CA ASP A 365 15.68 -8.94 20.64
C ASP A 365 14.98 -10.29 20.48
N THR A 366 15.46 -11.13 19.56
CA THR A 366 14.81 -12.39 19.19
C THR A 366 14.99 -13.48 20.25
N SER A 367 15.98 -13.34 21.13
CA SER A 367 16.23 -14.31 22.21
C SER A 367 15.25 -14.13 23.38
N THR A 368 14.80 -12.90 23.61
CA THR A 368 13.87 -12.56 24.69
C THR A 368 12.47 -12.22 24.18
N ASN A 369 12.29 -11.99 22.87
CA ASN A 369 11.06 -11.49 22.26
C ASN A 369 10.57 -10.19 22.88
N THR A 370 11.50 -9.24 23.09
CA THR A 370 11.20 -7.92 23.68
C THR A 370 11.74 -6.80 22.81
N VAL A 371 10.98 -5.71 22.68
CA VAL A 371 11.46 -4.48 22.03
C VAL A 371 12.55 -3.84 22.90
N THR A 372 13.75 -3.66 22.35
CA THR A 372 14.92 -3.07 23.02
C THR A 372 15.21 -1.65 22.58
N ALA A 373 14.74 -1.24 21.40
CA ALA A 373 14.84 0.12 20.91
C ALA A 373 13.67 0.47 19.99
N THR A 374 13.38 1.76 19.88
CA THR A 374 12.46 2.33 18.89
C THR A 374 13.21 3.46 18.17
N VAL A 375 13.32 3.36 16.85
CA VAL A 375 14.08 4.30 16.02
C VAL A 375 13.11 5.14 15.22
N SER A 376 13.14 6.47 15.37
CA SER A 376 12.36 7.37 14.52
C SER A 376 12.94 7.39 13.10
N VAL A 377 12.08 7.26 12.10
CA VAL A 377 12.42 7.30 10.67
C VAL A 377 11.56 8.36 9.98
N GLY A 378 11.43 8.31 8.65
CA GLY A 378 10.52 9.20 7.92
C GLY A 378 9.07 8.71 7.93
N ASP A 379 8.21 9.48 7.28
CA ASP A 379 6.76 9.30 7.33
C ASP A 379 6.30 8.02 6.60
N PHE A 380 5.39 7.30 7.24
CA PHE A 380 4.77 6.07 6.74
C PHE A 380 5.77 4.96 6.37
N PRO A 381 6.57 4.45 7.34
CA PRO A 381 7.61 3.47 7.05
C PRO A 381 7.05 2.12 6.62
N PHE A 382 7.59 1.53 5.54
CA PHE A 382 6.97 0.42 4.83
C PHE A 382 7.87 -0.82 4.74
N GLY A 383 8.61 -1.00 3.64
CA GLY A 383 9.58 -2.08 3.50
C GLY A 383 10.83 -1.84 4.35
N VAL A 384 11.43 -2.91 4.85
CA VAL A 384 12.73 -2.89 5.50
C VAL A 384 13.60 -4.04 5.00
N ALA A 385 14.87 -3.77 4.71
CA ALA A 385 15.87 -4.78 4.41
C ALA A 385 17.17 -4.51 5.18
N ILE A 386 17.90 -5.57 5.52
CA ILE A 386 19.15 -5.46 6.28
C ILE A 386 20.29 -5.94 5.39
N THR A 387 21.41 -5.23 5.41
CA THR A 387 22.60 -5.60 4.63
C THR A 387 23.10 -7.00 5.02
N PRO A 388 23.69 -7.78 4.10
CA PRO A 388 24.18 -9.13 4.41
C PRO A 388 25.23 -9.21 5.51
N ASN A 389 26.00 -8.13 5.74
CA ASN A 389 26.94 -8.01 6.86
C ASN A 389 26.26 -7.60 8.18
N GLY A 390 24.98 -7.28 8.14
CA GLY A 390 24.16 -6.87 9.27
C GLY A 390 24.39 -5.44 9.76
N SER A 391 25.24 -4.64 9.11
CA SER A 391 25.65 -3.33 9.61
C SER A 391 24.58 -2.24 9.45
N PHE A 392 23.74 -2.32 8.41
CA PHE A 392 22.74 -1.30 8.13
C PHE A 392 21.37 -1.89 7.80
N ALA A 393 20.32 -1.22 8.26
CA ALA A 393 18.94 -1.46 7.82
C ALA A 393 18.47 -0.30 6.94
N TYR A 394 17.89 -0.62 5.79
CA TYR A 394 17.31 0.33 4.85
C TYR A 394 15.79 0.26 4.99
N VAL A 395 15.18 1.38 5.34
CA VAL A 395 13.75 1.50 5.65
C VAL A 395 13.12 2.48 4.68
N ILE A 396 12.11 2.02 3.96
CA ILE A 396 11.34 2.83 3.03
C ILE A 396 10.41 3.77 3.82
N ASN A 397 10.43 5.06 3.50
CA ASN A 397 9.48 6.05 4.00
C ASN A 397 8.59 6.48 2.83
N ARG A 398 7.36 5.95 2.80
CA ARG A 398 6.50 6.00 1.61
C ARG A 398 6.02 7.40 1.26
N VAL A 399 5.74 8.22 2.26
CA VAL A 399 5.15 9.55 2.07
C VAL A 399 6.24 10.60 1.83
N ASP A 400 7.43 10.36 2.36
CA ASP A 400 8.58 11.26 2.21
C ASP A 400 9.37 11.04 0.91
N ASP A 401 9.05 9.99 0.13
CA ASP A 401 9.82 9.57 -1.04
C ASP A 401 11.31 9.34 -0.72
N THR A 402 11.59 8.78 0.47
CA THR A 402 12.95 8.55 0.96
C THR A 402 13.18 7.15 1.52
N VAL A 403 14.45 6.84 1.77
CA VAL A 403 14.92 5.66 2.49
C VAL A 403 15.79 6.08 3.67
N SER A 404 15.39 5.72 4.88
CA SER A 404 16.21 5.87 6.09
C SER A 404 17.24 4.73 6.19
N VAL A 405 18.49 5.08 6.45
CA VAL A 405 19.60 4.12 6.65
C VAL A 405 19.97 4.09 8.13
N ILE A 406 19.63 3.01 8.81
CA ILE A 406 19.85 2.81 10.25
C ILE A 406 21.15 2.03 10.46
N ASP A 407 22.07 2.54 11.27
CA ASP A 407 23.19 1.73 11.80
C ASP A 407 22.65 0.79 12.88
N THR A 408 22.78 -0.52 12.67
CA THR A 408 22.19 -1.54 13.55
C THR A 408 22.95 -1.70 14.86
N SER A 409 24.20 -1.24 14.95
CA SER A 409 25.00 -1.31 16.16
C SER A 409 24.61 -0.23 17.17
N THR A 410 24.14 0.91 16.69
CA THR A 410 23.73 2.06 17.51
C THR A 410 22.22 2.31 17.50
N ASN A 411 21.48 1.68 16.58
CA ASN A 411 20.06 1.94 16.32
C ASN A 411 19.77 3.42 16.03
N THR A 412 20.61 4.04 15.19
CA THR A 412 20.46 5.45 14.79
C THR A 412 20.40 5.59 13.29
N VAL A 413 19.53 6.49 12.80
CA VAL A 413 19.52 6.88 11.38
C VAL A 413 20.79 7.67 11.06
N THR A 414 21.59 7.17 10.11
CA THR A 414 22.87 7.76 9.70
C THR A 414 22.79 8.48 8.35
N ALA A 415 21.80 8.13 7.53
CA ALA A 415 21.51 8.80 6.27
C ALA A 415 20.02 8.70 5.94
N THR A 416 19.54 9.65 5.13
CA THR A 416 18.23 9.62 4.48
C THR A 416 18.46 9.85 2.99
N VAL A 417 18.04 8.91 2.16
CA VAL A 417 18.30 8.90 0.71
C VAL A 417 17.00 9.18 -0.02
N SER A 418 16.93 10.26 -0.80
CA SER A 418 15.78 10.52 -1.67
C SER A 418 15.74 9.53 -2.82
N VAL A 419 14.54 9.00 -3.11
CA VAL A 419 14.28 8.04 -4.19
C VAL A 419 13.11 8.55 -5.06
N GLY A 420 12.49 7.67 -5.85
CA GLY A 420 11.32 8.06 -6.65
C GLY A 420 10.05 8.10 -5.80
N ASN A 421 8.95 8.55 -6.40
CA ASN A 421 7.69 8.77 -5.72
C ASN A 421 7.05 7.46 -5.25
N PHE A 422 6.52 7.49 -4.03
CA PHE A 422 5.81 6.40 -3.37
C PHE A 422 6.63 5.09 -3.36
N PRO A 423 7.82 5.11 -2.73
CA PRO A 423 8.68 3.94 -2.67
C PRO A 423 8.01 2.82 -1.88
N PHE A 424 8.12 1.56 -2.29
CA PHE A 424 7.33 0.46 -1.72
C PHE A 424 8.20 -0.66 -1.16
N GLY A 425 8.92 -1.35 -2.04
CA GLY A 425 9.77 -2.48 -1.72
C GLY A 425 11.24 -2.10 -1.66
N VAL A 426 12.00 -2.83 -0.85
CA VAL A 426 13.46 -2.74 -0.78
C VAL A 426 14.07 -4.14 -0.78
N ALA A 427 15.08 -4.34 -1.61
CA ALA A 427 15.92 -5.54 -1.58
C ALA A 427 17.39 -5.16 -1.71
N ILE A 428 18.26 -5.88 -1.00
CA ILE A 428 19.70 -5.65 -1.00
C ILE A 428 20.37 -6.86 -1.65
N THR A 429 21.33 -6.58 -2.52
CA THR A 429 22.13 -7.61 -3.20
C THR A 429 22.87 -8.52 -2.19
N PRO A 430 23.11 -9.81 -2.51
CA PRO A 430 23.81 -10.73 -1.62
C PRO A 430 25.23 -10.28 -1.23
N ASN A 431 25.90 -9.51 -2.10
CA ASN A 431 27.21 -8.91 -1.80
C ASN A 431 27.11 -7.59 -1.01
N GLY A 432 25.89 -7.09 -0.79
CA GLY A 432 25.59 -5.88 -0.05
C GLY A 432 25.93 -4.58 -0.76
N SER A 433 26.37 -4.60 -2.03
CA SER A 433 26.87 -3.40 -2.73
C SER A 433 25.76 -2.46 -3.19
N PHE A 434 24.59 -3.00 -3.50
CA PHE A 434 23.44 -2.22 -3.98
C PHE A 434 22.15 -2.58 -3.25
N ALA A 435 21.34 -1.55 -3.00
CA ALA A 435 19.94 -1.66 -2.59
C ALA A 435 19.04 -1.18 -3.74
N TYR A 436 17.99 -1.95 -4.03
CA TYR A 436 17.01 -1.67 -5.07
C TYR A 436 15.69 -1.30 -4.43
N ILE A 437 15.11 -0.19 -4.87
CA ILE A 437 13.89 0.41 -4.31
C ILE A 437 12.87 0.54 -5.42
N THR A 438 11.73 -0.12 -5.30
CA THR A 438 10.61 0.07 -6.24
C THR A 438 9.88 1.38 -5.90
N ASN A 439 9.64 2.22 -6.90
CA ASN A 439 8.92 3.49 -6.77
C ASN A 439 7.60 3.36 -7.51
N ALA A 440 6.50 3.15 -6.78
CA ALA A 440 5.27 2.67 -7.38
C ALA A 440 4.60 3.72 -8.29
N ASN A 441 4.67 5.00 -7.92
CA ASN A 441 4.02 6.06 -8.71
C ASN A 441 4.88 6.55 -9.89
N ASP A 442 6.16 6.16 -9.93
CA ASP A 442 7.10 6.55 -10.99
C ASP A 442 7.36 5.41 -11.99
N ASP A 443 6.78 4.22 -11.76
CA ASP A 443 7.03 3.02 -12.57
C ASP A 443 8.53 2.71 -12.74
N THR A 444 9.30 2.91 -11.66
CA THR A 444 10.76 2.77 -11.69
C THR A 444 11.30 1.96 -10.52
N VAL A 445 12.56 1.55 -10.65
CA VAL A 445 13.38 1.00 -9.57
C VAL A 445 14.63 1.86 -9.40
N SER A 446 14.78 2.49 -8.24
CA SER A 446 15.99 3.23 -7.85
C SER A 446 17.08 2.26 -7.37
N VAL A 447 18.33 2.48 -7.81
CA VAL A 447 19.50 1.69 -7.42
C VAL A 447 20.42 2.53 -6.55
N ILE A 448 20.48 2.21 -5.27
CA ILE A 448 21.32 2.89 -4.27
C ILE A 448 22.64 2.13 -4.13
N ASP A 449 23.77 2.82 -4.26
CA ASP A 449 25.08 2.32 -3.82
C ASP A 449 25.16 2.43 -2.30
N THR A 450 25.30 1.29 -1.62
CA THR A 450 25.25 1.22 -0.15
C THR A 450 26.50 1.78 0.52
N SER A 451 27.61 1.92 -0.21
CA SER A 451 28.86 2.48 0.31
C SER A 451 28.82 4.00 0.40
N THR A 452 28.03 4.64 -0.46
CA THR A 452 27.88 6.10 -0.53
C THR A 452 26.51 6.60 -0.12
N ASN A 453 25.51 5.71 -0.02
CA ASN A 453 24.10 6.05 0.20
C ASN A 453 23.56 7.04 -0.84
N THR A 454 23.90 6.81 -2.12
CA THR A 454 23.46 7.64 -3.24
C THR A 454 22.76 6.81 -4.30
N VAL A 455 21.69 7.34 -4.88
CA VAL A 455 21.06 6.75 -6.08
C VAL A 455 22.02 6.90 -7.26
N THR A 456 22.42 5.77 -7.84
CA THR A 456 23.37 5.69 -8.96
C THR A 456 22.70 5.42 -10.31
N ALA A 457 21.50 4.84 -10.27
CA ALA A 457 20.68 4.59 -11.45
C ALA A 457 19.20 4.55 -11.08
N THR A 458 18.36 4.77 -12.08
CA THR A 458 16.90 4.58 -12.01
C THR A 458 16.50 3.78 -13.24
N VAL A 459 15.83 2.66 -13.03
CA VAL A 459 15.44 1.71 -14.08
C VAL A 459 13.94 1.78 -14.27
N SER A 460 13.46 2.13 -15.46
CA SER A 460 12.03 2.07 -15.78
C SER A 460 11.55 0.61 -15.84
N VAL A 461 10.40 0.35 -15.23
CA VAL A 461 9.74 -0.95 -15.21
C VAL A 461 8.28 -0.77 -15.64
N GLY A 462 7.46 -1.81 -15.49
CA GLY A 462 6.01 -1.70 -15.74
C GLY A 462 5.28 -0.99 -14.60
N ASP A 463 3.99 -0.77 -14.83
CA ASP A 463 3.14 0.05 -13.98
C ASP A 463 3.09 -0.45 -12.52
N PHE A 464 3.15 0.50 -11.58
CA PHE A 464 2.99 0.32 -10.15
C PHE A 464 3.85 -0.79 -9.53
N PRO A 465 5.20 -0.73 -9.66
CA PRO A 465 6.07 -1.73 -9.08
C PRO A 465 5.98 -1.73 -7.56
N SER A 466 5.62 -2.88 -6.99
CA SER A 466 5.40 -3.03 -5.56
C SER A 466 6.59 -3.69 -4.88
N SER A 467 6.73 -5.01 -5.01
CA SER A 467 7.75 -5.76 -4.31
C SER A 467 8.92 -6.15 -5.19
N ILE A 468 10.04 -6.42 -4.55
CA ILE A 468 11.30 -6.74 -5.18
C ILE A 468 12.02 -7.82 -4.37
N ALA A 469 12.62 -8.75 -5.09
CA ALA A 469 13.37 -9.86 -4.55
C ALA A 469 14.66 -9.99 -5.34
N ILE A 470 15.75 -10.39 -4.66
CA ILE A 470 17.03 -10.63 -5.31
C ILE A 470 17.48 -12.04 -4.95
N GLN A 471 18.11 -12.71 -5.90
CA GLN A 471 18.75 -14.01 -5.73
C GLN A 471 20.25 -13.85 -5.47
#